data_AF-A0A812X795-F1
#
_entry.id   AF-A0A812X795-F1
#
_cell.length_a   1.000
_cell.length_b   1.000
_cell.length_c   1.000
_cell.angle_alpha   90.00
_cell.angle_beta   90.00
_cell.angle_gamma   90.00
#
_symmetry.space_group_name_H-M   'P 1'
#
loop_
_entity.id
_entity.type
_entity.pdbx_description
1 polymer ?
#
loop_
_entity_poly.entity_id
_entity_poly.type
_entity_poly.pdbx_seq_one_letter_code
_entity_poly.pdbx_strand_id
1 'polypeptide(L)'
;MPAAKQILGVAAAFGFKLEGRGHRDGRMERFAEELKEMQRAARERRLALTERSRRSDQAASDRAFTVGGSGFLGDEELREVLREIEENWGRCVGLYIHGSTIFSNKEPKDLDLLAIVDEAKKVIASGSKEAQFLRGRCEVSVYERDFWLRRLEAMDLTMLTCISTPKCFVLLEIDDPRVRNLTLPLDILEESVASYAEYTWLKAHRRMDGKGKDLYSAAKNCYFAFRILCFGQQLIRNGRIPDLTAANAKYEVIQAVFDALSVEPGEWDVVEAIFGRLFRAELASFTGKILAARDGDKA
;
A
#
# COMPACT_ATOMS: atom_id res chain seq x y z
N MET A 1 -24.93 23.80 -8.55
CA MET A 1 -23.91 24.68 -7.92
C MET A 1 -23.77 24.63 -6.37
N PRO A 2 -24.42 23.73 -5.59
CA PRO A 2 -24.09 23.55 -4.16
C PRO A 2 -22.80 22.74 -3.90
N ALA A 3 -22.53 21.71 -4.70
CA ALA A 3 -21.41 20.78 -4.50
C ALA A 3 -20.02 21.44 -4.64
N ALA A 4 -19.87 22.42 -5.55
CA ALA A 4 -18.60 23.10 -5.79
C ALA A 4 -18.10 23.94 -4.59
N LYS A 5 -19.02 24.48 -3.77
CA LYS A 5 -18.66 25.20 -2.53
C LYS A 5 -18.40 24.25 -1.35
N GLN A 6 -18.99 23.05 -1.36
CA GLN A 6 -18.72 21.99 -0.37
C GLN A 6 -17.32 21.39 -0.56
N ILE A 7 -16.89 21.18 -1.81
CA ILE A 7 -15.55 20.67 -2.17
C ILE A 7 -14.43 21.64 -1.73
N LEU A 8 -14.66 22.95 -1.85
CA LEU A 8 -13.69 23.98 -1.43
C LEU A 8 -13.45 24.00 0.08
N GLY A 9 -14.45 23.65 0.88
CA GLY A 9 -14.33 23.54 2.34
C GLY A 9 -13.46 22.35 2.78
N VAL A 10 -13.62 21.21 2.11
CA VAL A 10 -12.81 20.00 2.36
C VAL A 10 -11.35 20.25 1.99
N ALA A 11 -11.08 20.88 0.84
CA ALA A 11 -9.71 21.24 0.44
C ALA A 11 -9.06 22.21 1.46
N ALA A 12 -9.75 23.25 1.91
CA ALA A 12 -9.17 24.19 2.88
C ALA A 12 -8.76 23.54 4.23
N ALA A 13 -9.49 22.51 4.68
CA ALA A 13 -9.24 21.81 5.93
C ALA A 13 -8.02 20.86 5.91
N PHE A 14 -7.48 20.55 4.73
CA PHE A 14 -6.26 19.74 4.55
C PHE A 14 -5.04 20.56 4.09
N GLY A 15 -5.08 21.90 4.24
CA GLY A 15 -3.97 22.79 3.92
C GLY A 15 -3.96 23.33 2.49
N PHE A 16 -5.04 23.14 1.71
CA PHE A 16 -5.15 23.72 0.38
C PHE A 16 -5.69 25.16 0.44
N LYS A 17 -4.89 26.16 0.04
CA LYS A 17 -5.41 27.52 -0.21
C LYS A 17 -6.07 27.56 -1.59
N LEU A 18 -7.40 27.69 -1.62
CA LEU A 18 -8.15 28.06 -2.81
C LEU A 18 -8.87 29.38 -2.53
N GLU A 19 -8.45 30.44 -3.21
CA GLU A 19 -9.02 31.77 -3.06
C GLU A 19 -10.42 31.82 -3.69
N GLY A 20 -11.45 32.00 -2.86
CA GLY A 20 -12.84 32.18 -3.31
C GLY A 20 -13.63 33.04 -2.35
N ARG A 21 -14.10 34.21 -2.82
CA ARG A 21 -14.86 35.21 -2.04
C ARG A 21 -16.32 34.78 -1.78
N GLY A 22 -16.76 34.93 -0.53
CA GLY A 22 -18.04 35.52 -0.12
C GLY A 22 -19.35 34.71 -0.26
N HIS A 23 -19.77 34.04 0.82
CA HIS A 23 -21.08 34.19 1.52
C HIS A 23 -21.20 33.07 2.58
N ARG A 24 -21.43 33.44 3.86
CA ARG A 24 -21.51 32.51 4.99
C ARG A 24 -22.96 32.03 5.17
N ASP A 25 -23.22 30.74 4.90
CA ASP A 25 -24.45 30.03 5.28
C ASP A 25 -24.13 29.15 6.51
N GLY A 26 -24.97 29.16 7.55
CA GLY A 26 -24.78 28.43 8.82
C GLY A 26 -24.81 26.90 8.69
N ARG A 27 -25.04 26.37 7.49
CA ARG A 27 -24.79 24.96 7.15
C ARG A 27 -23.31 24.63 6.97
N MET A 28 -22.49 25.60 6.55
CA MET A 28 -21.03 25.42 6.42
C MET A 28 -20.33 25.33 7.77
N GLU A 29 -20.81 26.06 8.77
CA GLU A 29 -20.27 25.99 10.14
C GLU A 29 -20.56 24.62 10.76
N ARG A 30 -21.76 24.06 10.56
CA ARG A 30 -22.09 22.70 11.01
C ARG A 30 -21.23 21.63 10.35
N PHE A 31 -21.05 21.68 9.03
CA PHE A 31 -20.19 20.72 8.33
C PHE A 31 -18.70 20.88 8.69
N ALA A 32 -18.23 22.11 8.91
CA ALA A 32 -16.86 22.35 9.37
C ALA A 32 -16.62 21.82 10.78
N GLU A 33 -17.61 21.92 11.69
CA GLU A 33 -17.54 21.29 13.01
C GLU A 33 -17.60 19.77 12.93
N GLU A 34 -18.47 19.18 12.11
CA GLU A 34 -18.52 17.73 11.86
C GLU A 34 -17.18 17.21 11.31
N LEU A 35 -16.56 17.95 10.38
CA LEU A 35 -15.25 17.58 9.83
C LEU A 35 -14.13 17.70 10.87
N LYS A 36 -14.15 18.74 11.71
CA LYS A 36 -13.19 18.89 12.84
C LYS A 36 -13.35 17.74 13.84
N GLU A 37 -14.59 17.33 14.13
CA GLU A 37 -14.87 16.18 14.98
C GLU A 37 -14.35 14.88 14.35
N MET A 38 -14.57 14.67 13.05
CA MET A 38 -14.02 13.52 12.33
C MET A 38 -12.48 13.51 12.34
N GLN A 39 -11.84 14.65 12.11
CA GLN A 39 -10.38 14.80 12.17
C GLN A 39 -9.83 14.55 13.58
N ARG A 40 -10.51 15.04 14.61
CA ARG A 40 -10.16 14.81 16.01
C ARG A 40 -10.27 13.33 16.35
N ALA A 41 -11.37 12.68 15.96
CA ALA A 41 -11.58 11.25 16.15
C ALA A 41 -10.53 10.41 15.40
N ALA A 42 -10.17 10.78 14.16
CA ALA A 42 -9.12 10.10 13.39
C ALA A 42 -7.73 10.26 14.04
N ARG A 43 -7.40 11.45 14.55
CA ARG A 43 -6.15 11.72 15.27
C ARG A 43 -6.07 10.94 16.58
N GLU A 44 -7.15 10.89 17.35
CA GLU A 44 -7.25 10.12 18.59
C GLU A 44 -7.13 8.62 18.30
N ARG A 45 -7.78 8.10 17.24
CA ARG A 45 -7.59 6.72 16.77
C ARG A 45 -6.16 6.43 16.35
N ARG A 46 -5.48 7.37 15.65
CA ARG A 46 -4.07 7.23 15.25
C ARG A 46 -3.14 7.16 16.46
N LEU A 47 -3.34 8.01 17.46
CA LEU A 47 -2.57 7.98 18.70
C LEU A 47 -2.78 6.65 19.44
N ALA A 48 -4.04 6.20 19.56
CA ALA A 48 -4.36 4.91 20.16
C ALA A 48 -3.76 3.73 19.39
N LEU A 49 -3.76 3.76 18.05
CA LEU A 49 -3.15 2.73 17.20
C LEU A 49 -1.62 2.74 17.30
N THR A 50 -0.99 3.91 17.37
CA THR A 50 0.46 4.05 17.53
C THR A 50 0.91 3.53 18.90
N GLU A 51 0.16 3.86 19.96
CA GLU A 51 0.40 3.32 21.30
C GLU A 51 0.16 1.81 21.35
N ARG A 52 -0.87 1.30 20.66
CA ARG A 52 -1.15 -0.14 20.58
C ARG A 52 -0.08 -0.88 19.78
N SER A 53 0.40 -0.33 18.67
CA SER A 53 1.52 -0.87 17.89
C SER A 53 2.78 -0.90 18.74
N ARG A 54 3.12 0.21 19.41
CA ARG A 54 4.30 0.28 20.29
C ARG A 54 4.22 -0.72 21.45
N ARG A 55 3.04 -0.93 22.04
CA ARG A 55 2.81 -1.97 23.06
C ARG A 55 2.90 -3.38 22.48
N SER A 56 2.43 -3.59 21.25
CA SER A 56 2.51 -4.86 20.53
C SER A 56 3.94 -5.18 20.12
N ASP A 57 4.72 -4.20 19.68
CA ASP A 57 6.13 -4.35 19.32
C ASP A 57 6.99 -4.64 20.56
N GLN A 58 6.68 -4.00 21.69
CA GLN A 58 7.29 -4.31 22.98
C GLN A 58 6.91 -5.73 23.45
N ALA A 59 5.63 -6.12 23.35
CA ALA A 59 5.17 -7.46 23.71
C ALA A 59 5.65 -8.56 22.76
N ALA A 60 5.88 -8.24 21.48
CA ALA A 60 6.46 -9.14 20.49
C ALA A 60 7.97 -9.27 20.67
N SER A 61 8.66 -8.19 21.04
CA SER A 61 10.07 -8.22 21.47
C SER A 61 10.26 -9.11 22.71
N ASP A 62 9.32 -9.09 23.66
CA ASP A 62 9.37 -9.93 24.86
C ASP A 62 8.96 -11.40 24.63
N ARG A 63 8.37 -11.72 23.46
CA ARG A 63 7.98 -13.09 23.05
C ARG A 63 8.88 -13.72 21.99
N ALA A 64 9.89 -13.00 21.52
CA ALA A 64 10.82 -13.49 20.49
C ALA A 64 11.88 -14.42 21.10
N PHE A 65 11.45 -15.55 21.68
CA PHE A 65 12.32 -16.70 21.94
C PHE A 65 11.52 -18.01 21.93
N THR A 66 10.71 -18.21 20.89
CA THR A 66 10.28 -19.53 20.41
C THR A 66 9.99 -19.43 18.92
N VAL A 67 10.31 -20.48 18.16
CA VAL A 67 10.19 -20.55 16.71
C VAL A 67 8.72 -20.32 16.27
N GLY A 68 8.40 -19.07 15.94
CA GLY A 68 7.91 -18.66 14.62
C GLY A 68 6.48 -18.99 14.17
N GLY A 69 5.50 -19.16 15.05
CA GLY A 69 4.09 -19.19 14.65
C GLY A 69 3.54 -17.77 14.45
N SER A 70 3.33 -17.32 13.20
CA SER A 70 2.58 -16.08 12.98
C SER A 70 1.17 -16.29 13.54
N GLY A 71 0.69 -15.44 14.44
CA GLY A 71 -0.68 -15.56 15.00
C GLY A 71 -1.80 -15.41 13.95
N PHE A 72 -1.44 -15.28 12.67
CA PHE A 72 -2.35 -15.14 11.54
C PHE A 72 -2.69 -16.45 10.86
N LEU A 73 -1.82 -17.48 10.93
CA LEU A 73 -1.99 -18.75 10.23
C LEU A 73 -1.73 -19.90 11.20
N GLY A 74 -2.68 -20.82 11.36
CA GLY A 74 -2.50 -21.98 12.23
C GLY A 74 -1.43 -22.93 11.69
N ASP A 75 -0.75 -23.67 12.58
CA ASP A 75 0.33 -24.59 12.19
C ASP A 75 -0.09 -25.62 11.14
N GLU A 76 -1.34 -26.11 11.22
CA GLU A 76 -1.88 -27.06 10.23
C GLU A 76 -2.13 -26.38 8.88
N GLU A 77 -2.71 -25.17 8.87
CA GLU A 77 -2.92 -24.40 7.64
C GLU A 77 -1.58 -24.11 6.94
N LEU A 78 -0.56 -23.69 7.71
CA LEU A 78 0.79 -23.44 7.20
C LEU A 78 1.41 -24.71 6.62
N ARG A 79 1.26 -25.85 7.30
CA ARG A 79 1.77 -27.14 6.83
C ARG A 79 1.11 -27.56 5.52
N GLU A 80 -0.19 -27.37 5.39
CA GLU A 80 -0.91 -27.66 4.14
C GLU A 80 -0.47 -26.75 2.99
N VAL A 81 -0.30 -25.46 3.24
CA VAL A 81 0.20 -24.49 2.26
C VAL A 81 1.61 -24.88 1.80
N LEU A 82 2.52 -25.15 2.74
CA LEU A 82 3.89 -25.55 2.41
C LEU A 82 3.93 -26.88 1.65
N ARG A 83 3.11 -27.86 2.03
CA ARG A 83 2.99 -29.12 1.29
C ARG A 83 2.54 -28.90 -0.15
N GLU A 84 1.50 -28.08 -0.34
CA GLU A 84 1.01 -27.73 -1.69
C GLU A 84 2.12 -27.05 -2.52
N ILE A 85 2.87 -26.11 -1.93
CA ILE A 85 4.02 -25.46 -2.57
C ILE A 85 5.09 -26.48 -2.96
N GLU A 86 5.54 -27.30 -2.01
CA GLU A 86 6.64 -28.23 -2.22
C GLU A 86 6.30 -29.34 -3.20
N GLU A 87 5.10 -29.90 -3.15
CA GLU A 87 4.66 -30.96 -4.05
C GLU A 87 4.48 -30.45 -5.48
N ASN A 88 3.82 -29.30 -5.64
CA ASN A 88 3.36 -28.82 -6.94
C ASN A 88 4.25 -27.78 -7.60
N TRP A 89 4.99 -26.99 -6.83
CA TRP A 89 5.65 -25.79 -7.34
C TRP A 89 7.16 -25.84 -7.19
N GLY A 90 7.69 -26.37 -6.10
CA GLY A 90 9.14 -26.47 -5.88
C GLY A 90 9.52 -26.20 -4.43
N ARG A 91 10.81 -26.32 -4.11
CA ARG A 91 11.30 -26.06 -2.76
C ARG A 91 11.00 -24.61 -2.37
N CYS A 92 10.21 -24.41 -1.32
CA CYS A 92 9.91 -23.09 -0.79
C CYS A 92 11.14 -22.52 -0.06
N VAL A 93 11.53 -21.31 -0.42
CA VAL A 93 12.71 -20.62 0.16
C VAL A 93 12.39 -19.23 0.68
N GLY A 94 11.16 -18.76 0.49
CA GLY A 94 10.63 -17.56 1.12
C GLY A 94 9.11 -17.62 1.13
N LEU A 95 8.49 -17.19 2.23
CA LEU A 95 7.05 -17.16 2.38
C LEU A 95 6.65 -15.97 3.25
N TYR A 96 5.87 -15.06 2.68
CA TYR A 96 5.49 -13.79 3.29
C TYR A 96 3.98 -13.65 3.29
N ILE A 97 3.42 -13.17 4.40
CA ILE A 97 2.07 -12.60 4.39
C ILE A 97 2.16 -11.26 3.64
N HIS A 98 1.24 -11.04 2.71
CA HIS A 98 1.20 -9.87 1.84
C HIS A 98 -0.21 -9.24 1.83
N GLY A 99 -0.42 -8.27 0.94
CA GLY A 99 -1.73 -7.74 0.61
C GLY A 99 -2.35 -6.91 1.72
N SER A 100 -3.68 -6.90 1.79
CA SER A 100 -4.39 -5.98 2.70
C SER A 100 -4.06 -6.20 4.18
N THR A 101 -3.65 -7.41 4.55
CA THR A 101 -3.28 -7.84 5.90
C THR A 101 -2.11 -7.04 6.46
N ILE A 102 -1.02 -6.91 5.70
CA ILE A 102 0.17 -6.17 6.16
C ILE A 102 -0.05 -4.66 6.23
N PHE A 103 -1.13 -4.17 5.62
CA PHE A 103 -1.49 -2.76 5.64
C PHE A 103 -2.56 -2.44 6.69
N SER A 104 -3.17 -3.43 7.35
CA SER A 104 -4.36 -3.26 8.20
C SER A 104 -4.20 -3.92 9.58
N ASN A 105 -4.82 -3.34 10.61
CA ASN A 105 -4.92 -3.95 11.95
C ASN A 105 -6.19 -4.80 12.12
N LYS A 106 -6.78 -5.29 11.04
CA LYS A 106 -7.97 -6.16 11.10
C LYS A 106 -7.55 -7.59 10.77
N GLU A 107 -8.10 -8.53 11.52
CA GLU A 107 -7.95 -9.95 11.22
C GLU A 107 -8.55 -10.22 9.84
N PRO A 108 -7.74 -10.65 8.86
CA PRO A 108 -8.17 -10.76 7.49
C PRO A 108 -9.01 -12.04 7.32
N LYS A 109 -10.08 -11.96 6.52
CA LYS A 109 -10.90 -13.13 6.16
C LYS A 109 -10.12 -14.09 5.27
N ASP A 110 -9.37 -13.52 4.32
CA ASP A 110 -8.53 -14.23 3.37
C ASP A 110 -7.07 -13.75 3.53
N LEU A 111 -6.11 -14.64 3.34
CA LEU A 111 -4.68 -14.34 3.48
C LEU A 111 -4.01 -14.37 2.12
N ASP A 112 -3.53 -13.21 1.68
CA ASP A 112 -2.62 -13.11 0.55
C ASP A 112 -1.22 -13.58 1.00
N LEU A 113 -0.69 -14.64 0.37
CA LEU A 113 0.67 -15.12 0.61
C LEU A 113 1.52 -14.94 -0.65
N LEU A 114 2.78 -14.55 -0.47
CA LEU A 114 3.79 -14.55 -1.52
C LEU A 114 4.83 -15.63 -1.21
N ALA A 115 4.90 -16.65 -2.06
CA ALA A 115 5.83 -17.74 -1.98
C ALA A 115 6.95 -17.60 -3.03
N ILE A 116 8.18 -17.87 -2.62
CA ILE A 116 9.36 -17.91 -3.48
C ILE A 116 9.87 -19.35 -3.49
N VAL A 117 10.03 -19.93 -4.69
CA VAL A 117 10.52 -21.30 -4.89
C VAL A 117 11.85 -21.30 -5.66
N ASP A 118 12.73 -22.24 -5.39
CA ASP A 118 14.04 -22.34 -6.05
C ASP A 118 13.91 -22.55 -7.57
N GLU A 119 13.33 -23.67 -7.95
CA GLU A 119 13.13 -24.10 -9.33
C GLU A 119 11.66 -24.50 -9.49
N ALA A 120 10.97 -23.89 -10.43
CA ALA A 120 9.55 -24.12 -10.62
C ALA A 120 9.28 -25.48 -11.31
N LYS A 121 8.55 -26.38 -10.65
CA LYS A 121 8.09 -27.68 -11.19
C LYS A 121 7.04 -27.51 -12.28
N LYS A 122 6.20 -26.48 -12.17
CA LYS A 122 5.15 -26.13 -13.12
C LYS A 122 5.60 -24.91 -13.92
N VAL A 123 5.32 -24.92 -15.21
CA VAL A 123 5.59 -23.76 -16.07
C VAL A 123 4.74 -22.59 -15.58
N ILE A 124 5.39 -21.57 -15.04
CA ILE A 124 4.78 -20.26 -14.83
C ILE A 124 4.71 -19.62 -16.22
N ALA A 125 3.49 -19.42 -16.74
CA ALA A 125 3.29 -19.02 -18.12
C ALA A 125 4.13 -17.79 -18.49
N SER A 126 4.86 -17.88 -19.61
CA SER A 126 5.65 -16.78 -20.16
C SER A 126 4.79 -15.51 -20.29
N GLY A 127 5.04 -14.52 -19.43
CA GLY A 127 4.32 -13.23 -19.41
C GLY A 127 3.30 -13.08 -18.28
N SER A 128 2.99 -14.13 -17.50
CA SER A 128 2.28 -13.95 -16.23
C SER A 128 3.26 -13.44 -15.16
N LYS A 129 2.74 -12.62 -14.23
CA LYS A 129 3.55 -12.02 -13.15
C LYS A 129 3.94 -13.03 -12.08
N GLU A 130 3.19 -14.13 -11.99
CA GLU A 130 3.22 -15.16 -10.96
C GLU A 130 2.28 -16.29 -11.38
N ALA A 131 2.37 -17.44 -10.70
CA ALA A 131 1.30 -18.42 -10.67
C ALA A 131 0.52 -18.28 -9.36
N GLN A 132 -0.78 -18.62 -9.35
CA GLN A 132 -1.62 -18.48 -8.16
C GLN A 132 -2.38 -19.77 -7.88
N PHE A 133 -2.57 -20.07 -6.60
CA PHE A 133 -3.49 -21.11 -6.15
C PHE A 133 -4.19 -20.70 -4.84
N LEU A 134 -5.35 -21.30 -4.59
CA LEU A 134 -6.10 -21.12 -3.34
C LEU A 134 -5.96 -22.38 -2.49
N ARG A 135 -5.59 -22.22 -1.21
CA ARG A 135 -5.57 -23.29 -0.23
C ARG A 135 -6.26 -22.83 1.05
N GLY A 136 -7.45 -23.38 1.33
CA GLY A 136 -8.30 -22.88 2.41
C GLY A 136 -8.63 -21.40 2.17
N ARG A 137 -8.28 -20.54 3.14
CA ARG A 137 -8.40 -19.07 3.02
C ARG A 137 -7.14 -18.37 2.49
N CYS A 138 -6.11 -19.12 2.09
CA CYS A 138 -4.85 -18.56 1.64
C CYS A 138 -4.81 -18.49 0.10
N GLU A 139 -4.75 -17.28 -0.45
CA GLU A 139 -4.45 -17.04 -1.86
C GLU A 139 -2.93 -16.89 -2.00
N VAL A 140 -2.29 -17.87 -2.63
CA VAL A 140 -0.83 -17.96 -2.68
C VAL A 140 -0.34 -17.61 -4.08
N SER A 141 0.45 -16.54 -4.16
CA SER A 141 1.19 -16.14 -5.36
C SER A 141 2.59 -16.72 -5.32
N VAL A 142 2.94 -17.52 -6.34
CA VAL A 142 4.21 -18.26 -6.42
C VAL A 142 5.12 -17.62 -7.46
N TYR A 143 6.35 -17.34 -7.01
CA TYR A 143 7.43 -16.78 -7.80
C TYR A 143 8.62 -17.75 -7.81
N GLU A 144 9.20 -17.99 -8.99
CA GLU A 144 10.54 -18.57 -9.07
C GLU A 144 11.57 -17.57 -8.55
N ARG A 145 12.56 -18.05 -7.79
CA ARG A 145 13.56 -17.22 -7.09
C ARG A 145 14.22 -16.22 -8.02
N ASP A 146 14.72 -16.66 -9.16
CA ASP A 146 15.44 -15.77 -10.07
C ASP A 146 14.53 -14.72 -10.71
N PHE A 147 13.27 -15.06 -10.97
CA PHE A 147 12.31 -14.06 -11.43
C PHE A 147 12.00 -13.04 -10.33
N TRP A 148 11.76 -13.50 -9.09
CA TRP A 148 11.54 -12.63 -7.94
C TRP A 148 12.71 -11.66 -7.71
N LEU A 149 13.96 -12.16 -7.81
CA LEU A 149 15.16 -11.34 -7.62
C LEU A 149 15.36 -10.31 -8.73
N ARG A 150 15.11 -10.68 -10.00
CA ARG A 150 15.09 -9.69 -11.10
C ARG A 150 14.04 -8.60 -10.87
N ARG A 151 12.87 -8.94 -10.32
CA ARG A 151 11.82 -7.97 -9.98
C ARG A 151 12.28 -7.06 -8.83
N LEU A 152 12.93 -7.63 -7.81
CA LEU A 152 13.51 -6.86 -6.72
C LEU A 152 14.58 -5.88 -7.23
N GLU A 153 15.50 -6.32 -8.08
CA GLU A 153 16.53 -5.47 -8.71
C GLU A 153 15.93 -4.38 -9.60
N ALA A 154 14.79 -4.65 -10.24
CA ALA A 154 14.00 -3.66 -10.98
C ALA A 154 13.17 -2.73 -10.08
N MET A 155 13.46 -2.70 -8.77
CA MET A 155 12.77 -1.88 -7.77
C MET A 155 11.24 -2.11 -7.77
N ASP A 156 10.79 -3.33 -8.03
CA ASP A 156 9.38 -3.66 -7.96
C ASP A 156 8.85 -3.48 -6.54
N LEU A 157 7.82 -2.64 -6.40
CA LEU A 157 7.35 -2.23 -5.09
C LEU A 157 6.73 -3.38 -4.29
N THR A 158 6.15 -4.39 -4.93
CA THR A 158 5.63 -5.58 -4.24
C THR A 158 6.79 -6.32 -3.57
N MET A 159 7.89 -6.54 -4.30
CA MET A 159 9.07 -7.23 -3.75
C MET A 159 9.77 -6.42 -2.66
N LEU A 160 9.92 -5.11 -2.88
CA LEU A 160 10.45 -4.17 -1.88
C LEU A 160 9.59 -4.12 -0.62
N THR A 161 8.26 -4.26 -0.76
CA THR A 161 7.34 -4.38 0.37
C THR A 161 7.61 -5.67 1.14
N CYS A 162 7.72 -6.82 0.46
CA CYS A 162 7.99 -8.11 1.09
C CYS A 162 9.27 -8.12 1.94
N ILE A 163 10.38 -7.57 1.45
CA ILE A 163 11.63 -7.51 2.22
C ILE A 163 11.59 -6.46 3.34
N SER A 164 10.65 -5.51 3.27
CA SER A 164 10.41 -4.51 4.32
C SER A 164 9.37 -4.96 5.34
N THR A 165 8.70 -6.09 5.11
CA THR A 165 7.61 -6.59 5.94
C THR A 165 8.07 -6.88 7.37
N PRO A 166 7.30 -6.47 8.41
CA PRO A 166 7.61 -6.81 9.79
C PRO A 166 7.72 -8.32 10.02
N LYS A 167 8.62 -8.75 10.91
CA LYS A 167 8.92 -10.18 11.16
C LYS A 167 7.70 -11.02 11.55
N CYS A 168 6.69 -10.43 12.18
CA CYS A 168 5.44 -11.14 12.52
C CYS A 168 4.61 -11.58 11.30
N PHE A 169 4.92 -11.06 10.11
CA PHE A 169 4.30 -11.40 8.83
C PHE A 169 5.23 -12.21 7.91
N VAL A 170 6.42 -12.60 8.39
CA VAL A 170 7.37 -13.43 7.65
C VAL A 170 7.25 -14.88 8.16
N LEU A 171 6.80 -15.79 7.29
CA LEU A 171 6.61 -17.20 7.63
C LEU A 171 7.88 -18.01 7.33
N LEU A 172 8.57 -17.65 6.26
CA LEU A 172 9.89 -18.16 5.90
C LEU A 172 10.69 -17.02 5.28
N GLU A 173 11.83 -16.68 5.87
CA GLU A 173 12.68 -15.63 5.34
C GLU A 173 13.62 -16.17 4.27
N ILE A 174 13.72 -15.46 3.14
CA ILE A 174 14.68 -15.79 2.10
C ILE A 174 16.11 -15.48 2.57
N ASP A 175 17.00 -16.48 2.47
CA ASP A 175 18.44 -16.29 2.61
C ASP A 175 19.10 -16.24 1.23
N ASP A 176 19.17 -15.03 0.66
CA ASP A 176 19.91 -14.77 -0.58
C ASP A 176 20.82 -13.54 -0.39
N PRO A 177 22.13 -13.63 -0.72
CA PRO A 177 23.06 -12.50 -0.61
C PRO A 177 22.61 -11.24 -1.38
N ARG A 178 21.87 -11.39 -2.50
CA ARG A 178 21.35 -10.26 -3.28
C ARG A 178 20.33 -9.44 -2.51
N VAL A 179 19.55 -10.09 -1.63
CA VAL A 179 18.60 -9.39 -0.74
C VAL A 179 19.34 -8.65 0.36
N ARG A 180 20.34 -9.30 0.97
CA ARG A 180 21.15 -8.71 2.06
C ARG A 180 21.97 -7.50 1.60
N ASN A 181 22.43 -7.52 0.35
CA ASN A 181 23.25 -6.48 -0.25
C ASN A 181 22.48 -5.59 -1.23
N LEU A 182 21.15 -5.54 -1.11
CA LEU A 182 20.32 -4.74 -2.00
C LEU A 182 20.73 -3.26 -1.91
N THR A 183 21.04 -2.68 -3.06
CA THR A 183 21.19 -1.24 -3.23
C THR A 183 19.95 -0.68 -3.91
N LEU A 184 19.61 0.58 -3.64
CA LEU A 184 18.47 1.26 -4.26
C LEU A 184 18.98 2.22 -5.34
N PRO A 185 19.16 1.78 -6.59
CA PRO A 185 19.48 2.67 -7.70
C PRO A 185 18.35 3.69 -7.87
N LEU A 186 18.63 4.95 -7.49
CA LEU A 186 17.61 6.00 -7.39
C LEU A 186 16.88 6.25 -8.73
N ASP A 187 17.56 6.06 -9.86
CA ASP A 187 16.97 6.23 -11.21
C ASP A 187 15.91 5.17 -11.50
N ILE A 188 16.22 3.91 -11.21
CA ILE A 188 15.30 2.78 -11.39
C ILE A 188 14.16 2.89 -10.38
N LEU A 189 14.45 3.31 -9.15
CA LEU A 189 13.44 3.53 -8.12
C LEU A 189 12.47 4.64 -8.51
N GLU A 190 12.98 5.76 -9.02
CA GLU A 190 12.15 6.87 -9.51
C GLU A 190 11.20 6.40 -10.61
N GLU A 191 11.73 5.75 -11.64
CA GLU A 191 10.95 5.26 -12.77
C GLU A 191 9.89 4.25 -12.31
N SER A 192 10.27 3.27 -11.50
CA SER A 192 9.36 2.22 -11.00
C SER A 192 8.22 2.82 -10.16
N VAL A 193 8.56 3.66 -9.17
CA VAL A 193 7.56 4.23 -8.25
C VAL A 193 6.64 5.22 -8.97
N ALA A 194 7.19 6.14 -9.78
CA ALA A 194 6.39 7.13 -10.50
C ALA A 194 5.45 6.45 -11.49
N SER A 195 5.99 5.56 -12.34
CA SER A 195 5.19 4.85 -13.34
C SER A 195 4.10 3.99 -12.69
N TYR A 196 4.40 3.33 -11.56
CA TYR A 196 3.42 2.51 -10.87
C TYR A 196 2.33 3.35 -10.19
N ALA A 197 2.68 4.50 -9.62
CA ALA A 197 1.72 5.43 -9.03
C ALA A 197 0.77 5.98 -10.11
N GLU A 198 1.31 6.44 -11.24
CA GLU A 198 0.52 6.97 -12.36
C GLU A 198 -0.36 5.89 -13.01
N TYR A 199 0.18 4.71 -13.25
CA TYR A 199 -0.61 3.58 -13.73
C TYR A 199 -1.76 3.25 -12.79
N THR A 200 -1.51 3.26 -11.47
CA THR A 200 -2.53 2.97 -10.45
C THR A 200 -3.59 4.07 -10.39
N TRP A 201 -3.20 5.34 -10.55
CA TRP A 201 -4.11 6.47 -10.69
C TRP A 201 -5.03 6.32 -11.91
N LEU A 202 -4.46 6.00 -13.09
CA LEU A 202 -5.24 5.73 -14.31
C LEU A 202 -6.09 4.46 -14.20
N LYS A 203 -5.66 3.48 -13.40
CA LYS A 203 -6.45 2.29 -13.10
C LYS A 203 -7.67 2.64 -12.25
N ALA A 204 -7.56 3.58 -11.32
CA ALA A 204 -8.71 4.10 -10.56
C ALA A 204 -9.76 4.71 -11.49
N HIS A 205 -9.32 5.58 -12.41
CA HIS A 205 -10.18 6.17 -13.46
C HIS A 205 -10.89 5.09 -14.27
N ARG A 206 -10.15 4.12 -14.83
CA ARG A 206 -10.73 3.02 -15.61
C ARG A 206 -11.71 2.14 -14.83
N ARG A 207 -11.52 1.97 -13.53
CA ARG A 207 -12.46 1.21 -12.67
C ARG A 207 -13.78 1.95 -12.44
N MET A 208 -13.74 3.27 -12.52
CA MET A 208 -14.92 4.12 -12.45
C MET A 208 -15.68 4.17 -13.77
N ASP A 209 -14.97 4.22 -14.90
CA ASP A 209 -15.57 4.48 -16.21
C ASP A 209 -15.74 3.23 -17.10
N GLY A 210 -15.21 2.09 -16.66
CA GLY A 210 -15.27 0.82 -17.39
C GLY A 210 -16.61 0.08 -17.33
N LYS A 211 -16.73 -1.00 -18.10
CA LYS A 211 -17.84 -1.96 -17.96
C LYS A 211 -17.69 -2.70 -16.63
N GLY A 212 -18.70 -2.65 -15.76
CA GLY A 212 -18.62 -3.20 -14.40
C GLY A 212 -18.08 -2.21 -13.37
N LYS A 213 -18.61 -0.98 -13.42
CA LYS A 213 -18.30 0.16 -12.57
C LYS A 213 -18.22 -0.24 -11.10
N ASP A 214 -17.06 -0.05 -10.48
CA ASP A 214 -16.77 -0.45 -9.10
C ASP A 214 -16.10 0.69 -8.35
N LEU A 215 -16.94 1.49 -7.67
CA LEU A 215 -16.52 2.67 -6.91
C LEU A 215 -15.59 2.31 -5.75
N TYR A 216 -15.81 1.18 -5.09
CA TYR A 216 -14.94 0.70 -4.02
C TYR A 216 -13.53 0.41 -4.56
N SER A 217 -13.44 -0.32 -5.68
CA SER A 217 -12.17 -0.54 -6.35
C SER A 217 -11.54 0.76 -6.85
N ALA A 218 -12.32 1.71 -7.37
CA ALA A 218 -11.82 3.00 -7.81
C ALA A 218 -11.20 3.79 -6.64
N ALA A 219 -11.92 3.94 -5.53
CA ALA A 219 -11.43 4.59 -4.31
C ALA A 219 -10.17 3.91 -3.76
N LYS A 220 -10.16 2.57 -3.70
CA LYS A 220 -9.00 1.78 -3.27
C LYS A 220 -7.77 2.01 -4.16
N ASN A 221 -7.93 2.05 -5.49
CA ASN A 221 -6.81 2.33 -6.40
C ASN A 221 -6.35 3.79 -6.30
N CYS A 222 -7.28 4.76 -6.20
CA CYS A 222 -6.94 6.18 -6.00
C CYS A 222 -6.07 6.36 -4.75
N TYR A 223 -6.49 5.74 -3.64
CA TYR A 223 -5.70 5.66 -2.43
C TYR A 223 -4.33 4.99 -2.62
N PHE A 224 -4.30 3.83 -3.28
CA PHE A 224 -3.08 3.06 -3.45
C PHE A 224 -2.01 3.83 -4.24
N ALA A 225 -2.40 4.69 -5.19
CA ALA A 225 -1.48 5.58 -5.89
C ALA A 225 -0.69 6.49 -4.93
N PHE A 226 -1.34 7.04 -3.90
CA PHE A 226 -0.66 7.81 -2.84
C PHE A 226 0.21 6.93 -1.94
N ARG A 227 -0.22 5.70 -1.66
CA ARG A 227 0.58 4.75 -0.87
C ARG A 227 1.90 4.42 -1.58
N ILE A 228 1.87 4.21 -2.90
CA ILE A 228 3.06 3.96 -3.73
C ILE A 228 4.08 5.09 -3.54
N LEU A 229 3.65 6.35 -3.69
CA LEU A 229 4.52 7.50 -3.50
C LEU A 229 5.05 7.60 -2.07
N CYS A 230 4.20 7.33 -1.07
CA CYS A 230 4.61 7.30 0.34
C CYS A 230 5.69 6.25 0.61
N PHE A 231 5.55 5.05 0.03
CA PHE A 231 6.55 3.99 0.14
C PHE A 231 7.85 4.35 -0.58
N GLY A 232 7.79 4.94 -1.78
CA GLY A 232 8.96 5.46 -2.47
C GLY A 232 9.74 6.48 -1.63
N GLN A 233 9.05 7.41 -0.99
CA GLN A 233 9.69 8.39 -0.08
C GLN A 233 10.33 7.72 1.15
N GLN A 234 9.73 6.65 1.68
CA GLN A 234 10.32 5.88 2.78
C GLN A 234 11.57 5.11 2.34
N LEU A 235 11.56 4.54 1.14
CA LEU A 235 12.69 3.82 0.55
C LEU A 235 13.90 4.74 0.37
N ILE A 236 13.71 5.94 -0.20
CA ILE A 236 14.78 6.94 -0.32
C ILE A 236 15.39 7.26 1.04
N ARG A 237 14.56 7.45 2.06
CA ARG A 237 15.01 7.90 3.38
C ARG A 237 15.70 6.80 4.20
N ASN A 238 15.20 5.56 4.11
CA ASN A 238 15.55 4.52 5.07
C ASN A 238 16.17 3.27 4.42
N GLY A 239 16.26 3.20 3.09
CA GLY A 239 16.63 1.99 2.37
C GLY A 239 15.56 0.88 2.39
N ARG A 240 14.43 1.12 3.08
CA ARG A 240 13.33 0.16 3.30
C ARG A 240 12.03 0.90 3.63
N ILE A 241 10.92 0.16 3.78
CA ILE A 241 9.61 0.71 4.16
C ILE A 241 9.32 0.36 5.64
N PRO A 242 9.75 1.19 6.61
CA PRO A 242 9.55 0.88 8.03
C PRO A 242 8.09 0.98 8.50
N ASP A 243 7.25 1.76 7.82
CA ASP A 243 5.83 1.93 8.16
C ASP A 243 4.93 1.68 6.94
N LEU A 244 4.43 0.45 6.86
CA LEU A 244 3.46 0.02 5.84
C LEU A 244 2.08 0.67 5.99
N THR A 245 1.80 1.30 7.14
CA THR A 245 0.51 1.90 7.47
C THR A 245 0.50 3.42 7.28
N ALA A 246 1.64 4.04 6.96
CA ALA A 246 1.82 5.49 6.91
C ALA A 246 0.79 6.24 6.05
N ALA A 247 0.30 5.59 4.99
CA ALA A 247 -0.68 6.18 4.08
C ALA A 247 -2.15 5.97 4.52
N ASN A 248 -2.45 5.09 5.48
CA ASN A 248 -3.83 4.65 5.77
C ASN A 248 -4.82 5.78 6.06
N ALA A 249 -4.39 6.86 6.70
CA ALA A 249 -5.25 8.03 6.94
C ALA A 249 -5.79 8.65 5.64
N LYS A 250 -5.05 8.55 4.51
CA LYS A 250 -5.52 9.03 3.21
C LYS A 250 -6.68 8.18 2.67
N TYR A 251 -6.72 6.88 3.00
CA TYR A 251 -7.82 6.02 2.57
C TYR A 251 -9.15 6.47 3.19
N GLU A 252 -9.16 6.79 4.48
CA GLU A 252 -10.36 7.27 5.18
C GLU A 252 -10.92 8.53 4.52
N VAL A 253 -10.05 9.47 4.16
CA VAL A 253 -10.45 10.72 3.48
C VAL A 253 -10.94 10.45 2.06
N ILE A 254 -10.23 9.64 1.29
CA ILE A 254 -10.61 9.33 -0.09
C ILE A 254 -11.96 8.60 -0.10
N GLN A 255 -12.13 7.59 0.73
CA GLN A 255 -13.39 6.85 0.83
C GLN A 255 -14.54 7.79 1.23
N ALA A 256 -14.35 8.63 2.25
CA ALA A 256 -15.38 9.58 2.67
C ALA A 256 -15.77 10.57 1.57
N VAL A 257 -14.83 10.98 0.72
CA VAL A 257 -15.14 11.86 -0.42
C VAL A 257 -15.94 11.13 -1.50
N PHE A 258 -15.57 9.89 -1.82
CA PHE A 258 -16.34 9.06 -2.75
C PHE A 258 -17.79 8.86 -2.23
N ASP A 259 -17.94 8.58 -0.94
CA ASP A 259 -19.25 8.37 -0.32
C ASP A 259 -20.08 9.67 -0.22
N ALA A 260 -19.49 10.76 0.27
CA ALA A 260 -20.20 12.00 0.57
C ALA A 260 -20.61 12.81 -0.67
N LEU A 261 -19.81 12.73 -1.74
CA LEU A 261 -20.17 13.36 -3.00
C LEU A 261 -21.08 12.47 -3.85
N SER A 262 -21.38 11.26 -3.38
CA SER A 262 -22.10 10.24 -4.13
C SER A 262 -21.51 10.11 -5.53
N VAL A 263 -20.17 10.01 -5.61
CA VAL A 263 -19.45 10.02 -6.88
C VAL A 263 -20.00 8.89 -7.74
N GLU A 264 -20.67 9.25 -8.83
CA GLU A 264 -21.24 8.27 -9.72
C GLU A 264 -20.20 7.83 -10.77
N PRO A 265 -20.34 6.61 -11.28
CA PRO A 265 -19.47 6.17 -12.36
C PRO A 265 -19.57 7.06 -13.61
N GLY A 266 -18.44 7.55 -14.12
CA GLY A 266 -18.38 8.58 -15.18
C GLY A 266 -18.05 9.99 -14.67
N GLU A 267 -17.96 10.20 -13.35
CA GLU A 267 -17.68 11.52 -12.76
C GLU A 267 -16.20 11.71 -12.39
N TRP A 268 -15.28 11.19 -13.21
CA TRP A 268 -13.83 11.21 -12.87
C TRP A 268 -13.30 12.63 -12.68
N ASP A 269 -13.85 13.60 -13.41
CA ASP A 269 -13.51 15.01 -13.28
C ASP A 269 -13.66 15.54 -11.85
N VAL A 270 -14.62 15.02 -11.07
CA VAL A 270 -14.79 15.39 -9.65
C VAL A 270 -13.62 14.86 -8.81
N VAL A 271 -13.28 13.59 -9.01
CA VAL A 271 -12.14 12.94 -8.33
C VAL A 271 -10.84 13.66 -8.70
N GLU A 272 -10.64 13.99 -9.97
CA GLU A 272 -9.46 14.70 -10.47
C GLU A 272 -9.39 16.15 -9.95
N ALA A 273 -10.51 16.86 -9.88
CA ALA A 273 -10.56 18.21 -9.32
C ALA A 273 -10.14 18.24 -7.84
N ILE A 274 -10.50 17.21 -7.07
CA ILE A 274 -10.21 17.11 -5.64
C ILE A 274 -8.79 16.61 -5.40
N PHE A 275 -8.44 15.47 -5.99
CA PHE A 275 -7.23 14.73 -5.65
C PHE A 275 -6.12 14.88 -6.67
N GLY A 276 -6.40 15.30 -7.91
CA GLY A 276 -5.40 15.39 -8.98
C GLY A 276 -4.28 16.39 -8.68
N ARG A 277 -4.61 17.53 -8.05
CA ARG A 277 -3.58 18.49 -7.58
C ARG A 277 -2.71 17.91 -6.47
N LEU A 278 -3.32 17.16 -5.54
CA LEU A 278 -2.59 16.50 -4.45
C LEU A 278 -1.67 15.41 -5.00
N PHE A 279 -2.16 14.59 -5.92
CA PHE A 279 -1.38 13.53 -6.56
C PHE A 279 -0.15 14.11 -7.25
N ARG A 280 -0.33 15.15 -8.07
CA ARG A 280 0.79 15.86 -8.73
C ARG A 280 1.78 16.46 -7.73
N ALA A 281 1.29 17.02 -6.62
CA ALA A 281 2.17 17.59 -5.58
C ALA A 281 2.98 16.51 -4.85
N GLU A 282 2.37 15.36 -4.53
CA GLU A 282 3.05 14.22 -3.89
C GLU A 282 4.07 13.58 -4.83
N LEU A 283 3.75 13.48 -6.12
CA LEU A 283 4.67 13.01 -7.16
C LEU A 283 5.87 13.97 -7.29
N ALA A 284 5.63 15.28 -7.41
CA ALA A 284 6.70 16.27 -7.46
C ALA A 284 7.56 16.28 -6.18
N SER A 285 6.95 16.08 -5.01
CA SER A 285 7.66 15.93 -3.74
C SER A 285 8.56 14.68 -3.73
N PHE A 286 8.07 13.56 -4.24
CA PHE A 286 8.87 12.34 -4.42
C PHE A 286 10.06 12.57 -5.36
N THR A 287 9.83 13.10 -6.56
CA THR A 287 10.90 13.44 -7.51
C THR A 287 11.90 14.43 -6.93
N GLY A 288 11.44 15.45 -6.21
CA GLY A 288 12.33 16.40 -5.53
C GLY A 288 13.23 15.74 -4.48
N LYS A 289 12.73 14.75 -3.75
CA LYS A 289 13.54 13.95 -2.80
C LYS A 289 14.55 13.05 -3.49
N ILE A 290 14.21 12.48 -4.65
CA ILE A 290 15.16 11.74 -5.49
C ILE A 290 16.33 12.65 -5.91
N LEU A 291 16.01 13.84 -6.45
CA LEU A 291 17.04 14.79 -6.88
C LEU A 291 17.94 15.22 -5.71
N ALA A 292 17.35 15.55 -4.56
CA ALA A 292 18.11 15.91 -3.36
C ALA A 292 19.02 14.76 -2.87
N ALA A 293 18.56 13.50 -2.93
CA ALA A 293 19.37 12.34 -2.57
C ALA A 293 20.54 12.15 -3.55
N ARG A 294 20.30 12.26 -4.86
CA ARG A 294 21.35 12.19 -5.90
C ARG A 294 22.43 13.26 -5.72
N ASP A 295 22.04 14.47 -5.31
CA ASP A 295 22.99 15.57 -5.08
C ASP A 295 23.75 15.40 -3.77
N GLY A 296 23.14 14.78 -2.75
CA GLY A 296 23.80 14.42 -1.50
C GLY A 296 24.89 13.36 -1.66
N ASP A 297 24.71 12.40 -2.58
CA ASP A 297 25.72 11.37 -2.89
C ASP A 297 26.93 11.90 -3.67
N LYS A 298 26.87 13.14 -4.17
CA LYS A 298 27.97 13.79 -4.91
C LYS A 298 28.89 14.64 -4.02
N ALA A 299 28.58 14.78 -2.73
CA ALA A 299 29.37 15.53 -1.75
C ALA A 299 30.31 14.61 -0.95
#